data_AF-A0A538DVB3-F1
#
_entry.id   AF-A0A538DVB3-F1
#
_cell.length_a   1.000
_cell.length_b   1.000
_cell.length_c   1.000
_cell.angle_alpha   90.00
_cell.angle_beta   90.00
_cell.angle_gamma   90.00
#
_symmetry.space_group_name_H-M   'P 1'
#
loop_
_entity.id
_entity.type
_entity.pdbx_description
1 polymer ?
#
loop_
_entity_poly.entity_id
_entity_poly.type
_entity_poly.pdbx_seq_one_letter_code
_entity_poly.pdbx_strand_id
1 'polypeptide(L)'
;MRLRKAPKAPLAVAAILAMPLFFTGLMAVSLAVEKPTVAHVLRQGKIVAKLGDPSGTTEATIWLLALVAPVTVVLVGAAGTFIGRIGVVSSSLAAIAAAVALLVPLNTWTSRHTGRYPDGIDLTPRSSTSDIYLRGEWEGTARKTAKQLGVTTIVLAGVAIGIFGLLEGRRRRGVRGMLVPPPPAIAEGQSQIVRSGLGRRRFWR
;
A
#
# COMPACT_ATOMS: atom_id res chain seq x y z
N MET A 1 3.16 32.28 -0.69
CA MET A 1 3.73 31.05 -0.07
C MET A 1 4.16 30.10 -1.20
N ARG A 2 5.46 30.02 -1.52
CA ARG A 2 5.94 29.09 -2.55
C ARG A 2 5.93 27.68 -1.97
N LEU A 3 4.96 26.85 -2.36
CA LEU A 3 4.96 25.39 -2.23
C LEU A 3 6.16 24.80 -2.99
N ARG A 4 7.38 25.01 -2.50
CA ARG A 4 8.60 24.41 -3.04
C ARG A 4 8.61 22.93 -2.68
N LYS A 5 7.97 22.13 -3.56
CA LYS A 5 8.10 20.68 -3.72
C LYS A 5 8.14 19.89 -2.40
N ALA A 6 6.98 19.69 -1.78
CA ALA A 6 6.84 18.68 -0.73
C ALA A 6 7.41 17.34 -1.22
N PRO A 7 8.19 16.61 -0.39
CA PRO A 7 8.77 15.35 -0.82
C PRO A 7 7.66 14.34 -1.11
N LYS A 8 7.64 13.82 -2.34
CA LYS A 8 6.67 12.81 -2.79
C LYS A 8 6.97 11.39 -2.28
N ALA A 9 8.13 11.21 -1.65
CA ALA A 9 8.63 9.91 -1.21
C ALA A 9 7.72 9.19 -0.19
N PRO A 10 7.17 9.84 0.86
CA PRO A 10 6.24 9.19 1.79
C PRO A 10 5.02 8.60 1.07
N LEU A 11 4.37 9.41 0.22
CA LEU A 11 3.21 8.99 -0.55
C LEU A 11 3.54 7.87 -1.54
N ALA A 12 4.69 7.93 -2.21
CA ALA A 12 5.12 6.89 -3.14
C ALA A 12 5.34 5.54 -2.42
N VAL A 13 6.02 5.54 -1.27
CA VAL A 13 6.20 4.34 -0.45
C VAL A 13 4.86 3.79 0.02
N ALA A 14 3.97 4.66 0.50
CA ALA A 14 2.62 4.26 0.92
C ALA A 14 1.82 3.61 -0.23
N ALA A 15 1.85 4.21 -1.42
CA ALA A 15 1.16 3.68 -2.60
C ALA A 15 1.71 2.30 -3.05
N ILE A 16 3.03 2.11 -3.01
CA ILE A 16 3.67 0.83 -3.33
C ILE A 16 3.24 -0.25 -2.33
N LEU A 17 3.22 0.07 -1.03
CA LEU A 17 2.85 -0.88 0.02
C LEU A 17 1.34 -1.14 0.08
N ALA A 18 0.52 -0.21 -0.42
CA ALA A 18 -0.93 -0.36 -0.47
C ALA A 18 -1.37 -1.55 -1.35
N MET A 19 -0.69 -1.82 -2.46
CA MET A 19 -1.07 -2.90 -3.36
C MET A 19 -1.03 -4.29 -2.70
N PRO A 20 0.09 -4.76 -2.11
CA PRO A 20 0.10 -6.04 -1.42
C PRO A 20 -0.79 -6.05 -0.17
N LEU A 21 -1.00 -4.91 0.50
CA LEU A 21 -1.96 -4.79 1.60
C LEU A 21 -3.41 -4.97 1.16
N PHE A 22 -3.77 -4.47 -0.03
CA PHE A 22 -5.09 -4.66 -0.59
C PHE A 22 -5.40 -6.15 -0.78
N PHE A 23 -4.49 -6.89 -1.42
CA PHE A 23 -4.67 -8.34 -1.62
C PHE A 23 -4.59 -9.13 -0.31
N THR A 24 -3.74 -8.72 0.63
CA THR A 24 -3.70 -9.29 1.99
C THR A 24 -5.04 -9.10 2.69
N GLY A 25 -5.58 -7.87 2.63
CA GLY A 25 -6.87 -7.49 3.18
C GLY A 25 -8.00 -8.27 2.53
N LEU A 26 -8.01 -8.39 1.20
CA LEU A 26 -9.00 -9.15 0.45
C LEU A 26 -9.07 -10.61 0.95
N MET A 27 -7.94 -11.31 0.98
CA MET A 27 -7.89 -12.70 1.45
C MET A 27 -8.29 -12.83 2.93
N ALA A 28 -7.82 -11.94 3.79
CA ALA A 28 -8.10 -12.00 5.23
C ALA A 28 -9.57 -11.64 5.56
N VAL A 29 -10.14 -10.66 4.86
CA VAL A 29 -11.52 -10.22 5.03
C VAL A 29 -12.51 -11.21 4.43
N SER A 30 -12.19 -11.86 3.29
CA SER A 30 -12.98 -12.99 2.79
C SER A 30 -13.12 -14.06 3.88
N LEU A 31 -11.99 -14.50 4.46
CA LEU A 31 -12.01 -15.44 5.59
C LEU A 31 -12.82 -14.94 6.79
N ALA A 32 -12.82 -13.63 7.07
CA ALA A 32 -13.54 -13.07 8.21
C ALA A 32 -15.06 -12.98 7.96
N VAL A 33 -15.46 -12.48 6.80
CA VAL A 33 -16.81 -11.96 6.55
C VAL A 33 -17.66 -12.90 5.70
N GLU A 34 -17.04 -13.65 4.79
CA GLU A 34 -17.76 -14.44 3.79
C GLU A 34 -18.68 -15.49 4.44
N LYS A 35 -19.94 -15.53 4.00
CA LYS A 35 -20.96 -16.45 4.53
C LYS A 35 -21.71 -17.06 3.36
N PRO A 36 -22.03 -18.37 3.43
CA PRO A 36 -22.82 -18.99 2.39
C PRO A 36 -24.26 -18.48 2.49
N THR A 37 -24.92 -18.33 1.33
CA THR A 37 -26.37 -18.21 1.34
C THR A 37 -26.99 -19.55 1.67
N VAL A 38 -28.13 -19.56 2.37
CA VAL A 38 -28.82 -20.80 2.74
C VAL A 38 -30.12 -20.87 1.95
N ALA A 39 -30.15 -21.75 0.95
CA ALA A 39 -31.36 -22.07 0.21
C ALA A 39 -31.96 -23.37 0.75
N HIS A 40 -33.28 -23.45 0.87
CA HIS A 40 -33.95 -24.68 1.28
C HIS A 40 -34.37 -25.44 0.02
N VAL A 41 -33.84 -26.65 -0.18
CA VAL A 41 -34.13 -27.47 -1.36
C VAL A 41 -34.75 -28.78 -0.92
N LEU A 42 -35.77 -29.23 -1.64
CA LEU A 42 -36.37 -30.54 -1.40
C LEU A 42 -35.44 -31.64 -1.93
N ARG A 43 -34.98 -32.52 -1.05
CA ARG A 43 -34.18 -33.71 -1.42
C ARG A 43 -34.85 -34.94 -0.81
N GLN A 44 -35.33 -35.85 -1.68
CA GLN A 44 -36.02 -37.08 -1.26
C GLN A 44 -37.20 -36.82 -0.31
N GLY A 45 -38.03 -35.82 -0.61
CA GLY A 45 -39.20 -35.46 0.21
C GLY A 45 -38.88 -34.73 1.52
N LYS A 46 -37.60 -34.52 1.85
CA LYS A 46 -37.17 -33.74 3.02
C LYS A 46 -36.61 -32.39 2.59
N ILE A 47 -36.92 -31.34 3.35
CA ILE A 47 -36.31 -30.03 3.16
C ILE A 47 -34.89 -30.10 3.72
N VAL A 48 -33.89 -29.86 2.88
CA VAL A 48 -32.48 -29.82 3.25
C VAL A 48 -31.93 -28.44 2.95
N ALA A 49 -31.17 -27.87 3.89
CA ALA A 49 -30.43 -26.64 3.66
C ALA A 49 -29.30 -26.90 2.65
N LYS A 50 -29.36 -26.24 1.50
CA LYS A 50 -28.31 -26.18 0.49
C LYS A 50 -27.56 -24.87 0.67
N LEU A 51 -26.26 -24.96 0.91
CA LEU A 51 -25.38 -23.79 0.88
C LEU A 51 -25.21 -23.32 -0.57
N GLY A 52 -25.32 -22.02 -0.79
CA GLY A 52 -25.17 -21.34 -2.07
C GLY A 52 -24.13 -20.22 -1.97
N ASP A 53 -23.82 -19.62 -3.13
CA ASP A 53 -22.82 -18.53 -3.26
C ASP A 53 -23.04 -17.41 -2.26
N PRO A 54 -21.99 -16.69 -1.84
CA PRO A 54 -22.13 -15.51 -1.02
C PRO A 54 -23.12 -14.53 -1.66
N SER A 55 -23.89 -13.82 -0.84
CA SER A 55 -24.75 -12.76 -1.39
C SER A 55 -23.88 -11.66 -1.99
N GLY A 56 -24.36 -11.00 -3.06
CA GLY A 56 -23.64 -9.84 -3.63
C GLY A 56 -23.39 -8.71 -2.62
N THR A 57 -24.23 -8.60 -1.58
CA THR A 57 -23.99 -7.69 -0.44
C THR A 57 -22.79 -8.10 0.41
N THR A 58 -22.55 -9.39 0.58
CA THR A 58 -21.38 -9.92 1.30
C THR A 58 -20.11 -9.65 0.50
N GLU A 59 -20.13 -9.92 -0.81
CA GLU A 59 -19.02 -9.62 -1.70
C GLU A 59 -18.66 -8.13 -1.68
N ALA A 60 -19.65 -7.24 -1.85
CA ALA A 60 -19.43 -5.79 -1.79
C ALA A 60 -18.81 -5.35 -0.45
N THR A 61 -19.26 -5.95 0.66
CA THR A 61 -18.71 -5.69 1.99
C THR A 61 -17.23 -6.11 2.08
N ILE A 62 -16.88 -7.27 1.51
CA ILE A 62 -15.49 -7.75 1.46
C ILE A 62 -14.61 -6.77 0.69
N TRP A 63 -15.04 -6.33 -0.50
CA TRP A 63 -14.30 -5.34 -1.30
C TRP A 63 -14.09 -4.02 -0.56
N LEU A 64 -15.14 -3.48 0.08
CA LEU A 64 -15.06 -2.23 0.84
C LEU A 64 -14.11 -2.35 2.03
N LEU A 65 -14.21 -3.43 2.80
CA LEU A 65 -13.36 -3.65 3.97
C LEU A 65 -11.90 -3.93 3.58
N ALA A 66 -11.66 -4.60 2.44
CA ALA A 66 -10.31 -4.83 1.91
C ALA A 66 -9.58 -3.52 1.55
N LEU A 67 -10.32 -2.45 1.24
CA LEU A 67 -9.75 -1.12 0.96
C LEU A 67 -9.33 -0.35 2.21
N VAL A 68 -9.81 -0.71 3.40
CA VAL A 68 -9.57 0.07 4.63
C VAL A 68 -8.08 0.18 4.94
N ALA A 69 -7.35 -0.94 4.95
CA ALA A 69 -5.91 -0.97 5.21
C ALA A 69 -5.09 -0.15 4.17
N PRO A 70 -5.19 -0.41 2.85
CA PRO A 70 -4.41 0.33 1.86
C PRO A 70 -4.77 1.83 1.83
N VAL A 71 -6.06 2.20 1.94
CA VAL A 71 -6.46 3.61 1.98
C VAL A 71 -5.88 4.30 3.23
N THR A 72 -5.93 3.66 4.39
CA THR A 72 -5.35 4.20 5.62
C THR A 72 -3.85 4.48 5.46
N VAL A 73 -3.10 3.53 4.88
CA VAL A 73 -1.66 3.70 4.63
C VAL A 73 -1.39 4.85 3.65
N VAL A 74 -2.16 4.95 2.57
CA VAL A 74 -2.05 6.06 1.59
C VAL A 74 -2.35 7.41 2.25
N LEU A 75 -3.38 7.49 3.11
CA LEU A 75 -3.70 8.70 3.86
C LEU A 75 -2.58 9.10 4.83
N VAL A 76 -1.99 8.12 5.53
CA VAL A 76 -0.81 8.37 6.38
C VAL A 76 0.38 8.83 5.55
N GLY A 77 0.59 8.27 4.36
CA GLY A 77 1.64 8.71 3.44
C GLY A 77 1.43 10.12 2.89
N ALA A 78 0.18 10.46 2.54
CA ALA A 78 -0.21 11.79 2.12
C ALA A 78 0.02 12.81 3.26
N ALA A 79 -0.43 12.50 4.47
CA ALA A 79 -0.16 13.32 5.66
C ALA A 79 1.36 13.43 5.96
N GLY A 80 2.10 12.33 5.77
CA GLY A 80 3.54 12.28 5.94
C GLY A 80 4.30 13.26 5.03
N THR A 81 3.72 13.69 3.91
CA THR A 81 4.34 14.71 3.04
C THR A 81 4.48 16.07 3.73
N PHE A 82 3.63 16.38 4.72
CA PHE A 82 3.72 17.61 5.52
C PHE A 82 4.91 17.62 6.49
N ILE A 83 5.36 16.44 6.94
CA ILE A 83 6.49 16.27 7.87
C ILE A 83 7.83 16.13 7.11
N GLY A 84 7.76 16.12 5.78
CA GLY A 84 8.94 16.03 4.92
C GLY A 84 9.43 14.59 4.76
N ARG A 85 10.75 14.39 4.70
CA ARG A 85 11.34 13.07 4.35
C ARG A 85 11.15 12.01 5.43
N ILE A 86 11.02 12.41 6.71
CA ILE A 86 10.75 11.50 7.82
C ILE A 86 9.38 10.80 7.65
N GLY A 87 8.47 11.37 6.86
CA GLY A 87 7.20 10.73 6.52
C GLY A 87 7.32 9.36 5.86
N VAL A 88 8.48 8.99 5.31
CA VAL A 88 8.76 7.63 4.82
C VAL A 88 8.67 6.61 5.96
N VAL A 89 9.17 6.96 7.14
CA VAL A 89 9.14 6.09 8.33
C VAL A 89 7.72 5.93 8.82
N SER A 90 6.93 7.01 8.94
CA SER A 90 5.54 6.91 9.37
C SER A 90 4.68 6.08 8.40
N SER A 91 4.87 6.26 7.09
CA SER A 91 4.18 5.47 6.06
C SER A 91 4.51 3.97 6.17
N SER A 92 5.79 3.66 6.39
CA SER A 92 6.27 2.28 6.52
C SER A 92 5.76 1.63 7.82
N LEU A 93 5.79 2.37 8.95
CA LEU A 93 5.25 1.89 10.22
C LEU A 93 3.73 1.66 10.14
N ALA A 94 2.99 2.53 9.47
CA ALA A 94 1.56 2.33 9.24
C ALA A 94 1.28 1.07 8.40
N ALA A 95 2.08 0.82 7.36
CA ALA A 95 1.95 -0.40 6.56
C ALA A 95 2.26 -1.66 7.38
N ILE A 96 3.29 -1.63 8.23
CA ILE A 96 3.63 -2.74 9.15
C ILE A 96 2.46 -2.97 10.11
N ALA A 97 1.96 -1.92 10.76
CA ALA A 97 0.84 -2.02 11.69
C ALA A 97 -0.42 -2.60 11.02
N ALA A 98 -0.75 -2.13 9.81
CA ALA A 98 -1.88 -2.63 9.03
C ALA A 98 -1.69 -4.11 8.66
N ALA A 99 -0.51 -4.51 8.19
CA ALA A 99 -0.20 -5.91 7.90
C ALA A 99 -0.35 -6.79 9.14
N VAL A 100 0.22 -6.37 10.29
CA VAL A 100 0.10 -7.11 11.55
C VAL A 100 -1.35 -7.22 11.98
N ALA A 101 -2.13 -6.14 11.90
CA ALA A 101 -3.55 -6.14 12.27
C ALA A 101 -4.38 -7.15 11.45
N LEU A 102 -4.04 -7.35 10.17
CA LEU A 102 -4.67 -8.35 9.32
C LEU A 102 -4.19 -9.78 9.62
N LEU A 103 -2.92 -9.96 9.97
CA LEU A 103 -2.31 -11.27 10.18
C LEU A 103 -2.61 -11.89 11.54
N VAL A 104 -2.75 -11.08 12.60
CA VAL A 104 -2.99 -11.57 13.97
C VAL A 104 -4.26 -12.43 14.08
N PRO A 105 -5.44 -11.99 13.61
CA PRO A 105 -6.67 -12.78 13.73
C PRO A 105 -6.81 -13.88 12.67
N LEU A 106 -5.85 -14.02 11.75
CA LEU A 106 -6.01 -14.81 10.53
C LEU A 106 -6.33 -16.28 10.79
N ASN A 107 -5.70 -16.91 11.78
CA ASN A 107 -6.01 -18.30 12.17
C ASN A 107 -7.45 -18.44 12.68
N THR A 108 -7.89 -17.47 13.48
CA THR A 108 -9.24 -17.46 14.06
C THR A 108 -10.30 -17.20 12.99
N TRP A 109 -10.01 -16.34 12.00
CA TRP A 109 -10.88 -16.13 10.85
C TRP A 109 -10.95 -17.37 9.97
N THR A 110 -9.81 -18.00 9.69
CA THR A 110 -9.75 -19.27 8.93
C THR A 110 -10.61 -20.36 9.60
N SER A 111 -10.43 -20.59 10.90
CA SER A 111 -11.17 -21.62 11.63
C SER A 111 -12.67 -21.35 11.65
N ARG A 112 -13.07 -20.08 11.84
CA ARG A 112 -14.48 -19.67 11.77
C ARG A 112 -15.05 -19.79 10.36
N HIS A 113 -14.24 -19.53 9.33
CA HIS A 113 -14.65 -19.74 7.94
C HIS A 113 -14.92 -21.21 7.68
N THR A 114 -13.98 -22.10 7.99
CA THR A 114 -14.16 -23.55 7.84
C THR A 114 -15.40 -24.05 8.58
N GLY A 115 -15.70 -23.54 9.78
CA GLY A 115 -16.92 -23.88 10.52
C GLY A 115 -18.22 -23.44 9.85
N ARG A 116 -18.21 -22.39 9.01
CA ARG A 116 -19.37 -21.96 8.20
C ARG A 116 -19.56 -22.82 6.95
N TYR A 117 -18.52 -23.51 6.50
CA TYR A 117 -18.48 -24.35 5.31
C TYR A 117 -18.06 -25.80 5.68
N PRO A 118 -18.83 -26.52 6.53
CA PRO A 118 -18.41 -27.80 7.12
C PRO A 118 -18.17 -28.92 6.08
N ASP A 119 -18.81 -28.83 4.92
CA ASP A 119 -18.65 -29.80 3.82
C ASP A 119 -17.51 -29.42 2.85
N GLY A 120 -16.76 -28.35 3.16
CA GLY A 120 -15.69 -27.80 2.33
C GLY A 120 -16.18 -27.31 0.97
N ILE A 121 -17.48 -27.02 0.84
CA ILE A 121 -18.11 -26.68 -0.43
C ILE A 121 -17.55 -25.34 -0.90
N ASP A 122 -16.47 -25.38 -1.68
CA ASP A 122 -16.34 -24.47 -2.80
C ASP A 122 -17.59 -24.70 -3.64
N LEU A 123 -18.43 -23.67 -3.73
CA LEU A 123 -19.80 -23.73 -4.26
C LEU A 123 -19.85 -23.93 -5.77
N THR A 124 -18.72 -24.34 -6.34
CA THR A 124 -18.53 -24.69 -7.73
C THR A 124 -19.12 -26.08 -8.00
N PRO A 125 -20.02 -26.24 -8.98
CA PRO A 125 -20.54 -27.54 -9.37
C PRO A 125 -19.40 -28.49 -9.74
N ARG A 126 -19.48 -29.79 -9.38
CA ARG A 126 -18.47 -30.83 -9.74
C ARG A 126 -18.16 -30.90 -11.25
N SER A 127 -19.05 -30.39 -12.08
CA SER A 127 -18.91 -30.34 -13.55
C SER A 127 -18.24 -29.05 -14.06
N SER A 128 -17.86 -28.13 -13.16
CA SER A 128 -17.29 -26.86 -13.54
C SER A 128 -15.80 -27.02 -13.86
N THR A 129 -15.42 -26.69 -15.08
CA THR A 129 -14.02 -26.68 -15.53
C THR A 129 -13.21 -25.51 -14.96
N SER A 130 -13.86 -24.57 -14.27
CA SER A 130 -13.25 -23.43 -13.58
C SER A 130 -12.92 -23.70 -12.11
N ASP A 131 -13.20 -24.91 -11.61
CA ASP A 131 -12.86 -25.30 -10.23
C ASP A 131 -11.37 -25.67 -10.15
N ILE A 132 -10.54 -24.67 -9.84
CA ILE A 132 -9.08 -24.81 -9.74
C ILE A 132 -8.62 -25.23 -8.33
N TYR A 133 -9.53 -25.30 -7.35
CA TYR A 133 -9.22 -25.66 -5.97
C TYR A 133 -9.92 -26.97 -5.61
N LEU A 134 -9.22 -27.86 -4.89
CA LEU A 134 -9.91 -29.01 -4.30
C LEU A 134 -10.72 -28.54 -3.10
N ARG A 135 -11.80 -29.29 -2.80
CA ARG A 135 -12.73 -29.03 -1.70
C ARG A 135 -12.00 -28.72 -0.37
N GLY A 136 -12.16 -27.50 0.14
CA GLY A 136 -11.52 -27.04 1.39
C GLY A 136 -10.07 -26.57 1.26
N GLU A 137 -9.51 -26.47 0.06
CA GLU A 137 -8.18 -25.87 -0.18
C GLU A 137 -8.21 -24.35 -0.15
N TRP A 138 -9.38 -23.74 -0.40
CA TRP A 138 -9.52 -22.29 -0.46
C TRP A 138 -9.10 -21.62 0.85
N GLU A 139 -9.55 -22.10 2.02
CA GLU A 139 -9.18 -21.49 3.31
C GLU A 139 -7.67 -21.55 3.57
N GLY A 140 -7.07 -22.70 3.26
CA GLY A 140 -5.63 -22.90 3.39
C GLY A 140 -4.84 -21.97 2.47
N THR A 141 -5.28 -21.85 1.22
CA THR A 141 -4.66 -21.02 0.20
C THR A 141 -4.82 -19.54 0.49
N ALA A 142 -6.02 -19.08 0.85
CA ALA A 142 -6.31 -17.71 1.22
C ALA A 142 -5.46 -17.30 2.44
N ARG A 143 -5.40 -18.14 3.48
CA ARG A 143 -4.56 -17.90 4.65
C ARG A 143 -3.08 -17.84 4.29
N LYS A 144 -2.57 -18.79 3.51
CA LYS A 144 -1.16 -18.83 3.10
C LYS A 144 -0.79 -17.60 2.29
N THR A 145 -1.63 -17.23 1.33
CA THR A 145 -1.47 -16.04 0.48
C THR A 145 -1.49 -14.76 1.30
N ALA A 146 -2.49 -14.58 2.19
CA ALA A 146 -2.55 -13.44 3.10
C ALA A 146 -1.28 -13.35 3.96
N LYS A 147 -0.82 -14.46 4.53
CA LYS A 147 0.41 -14.51 5.33
C LYS A 147 1.64 -14.11 4.50
N GLN A 148 1.80 -14.68 3.30
CA GLN A 148 2.94 -14.41 2.44
C GLN A 148 2.99 -12.93 2.02
N LEU A 149 1.86 -12.37 1.57
CA LEU A 149 1.76 -10.97 1.14
C LEU A 149 1.93 -10.01 2.33
N GLY A 150 1.32 -10.31 3.48
CA GLY A 150 1.46 -9.52 4.69
C GLY A 150 2.91 -9.48 5.20
N VAL A 151 3.60 -10.63 5.26
CA VAL A 151 5.02 -10.70 5.63
C VAL A 151 5.90 -9.98 4.60
N THR A 152 5.62 -10.15 3.30
CA THR A 152 6.35 -9.45 2.24
C THR A 152 6.21 -7.94 2.38
N THR A 153 5.00 -7.45 2.71
CA THR A 153 4.74 -6.02 2.98
C THR A 153 5.59 -5.51 4.14
N ILE A 154 5.66 -6.27 5.25
CA ILE A 154 6.48 -5.92 6.42
C ILE A 154 7.96 -5.82 6.03
N VAL A 155 8.47 -6.79 5.27
CA VAL A 155 9.87 -6.79 4.79
C VAL A 155 10.14 -5.58 3.89
N LEU A 156 9.28 -5.30 2.92
CA LEU A 156 9.42 -4.14 2.02
C LEU A 156 9.40 -2.81 2.78
N ALA A 157 8.51 -2.68 3.77
CA ALA A 157 8.45 -1.51 4.64
C ALA A 157 9.74 -1.35 5.48
N GLY A 158 10.27 -2.46 6.02
CA GLY A 158 11.56 -2.47 6.72
C GLY A 158 12.72 -2.05 5.83
N VAL A 159 12.77 -2.54 4.59
CA VAL A 159 13.77 -2.13 3.58
C VAL A 159 13.65 -0.64 3.27
N ALA A 160 12.45 -0.10 3.12
CA ALA A 160 12.24 1.33 2.89
C ALA A 160 12.78 2.20 4.04
N ILE A 161 12.55 1.79 5.30
CA ILE A 161 13.13 2.43 6.49
C ILE A 161 14.66 2.35 6.47
N GLY A 162 15.23 1.18 6.14
CA GLY A 162 16.67 0.98 6.05
C GLY A 162 17.33 1.87 5.00
N ILE A 163 16.76 1.95 3.80
CA ILE A 163 17.23 2.84 2.72
C ILE A 163 17.14 4.30 3.15
N PHE A 164 16.03 4.71 3.78
CA PHE A 164 15.90 6.05 4.33
C PHE A 164 17.00 6.36 5.35
N GLY A 165 17.24 5.46 6.30
CA GLY A 165 18.29 5.62 7.32
C GLY A 165 19.69 5.71 6.72
N LEU A 166 20.01 4.89 5.72
CA LEU A 166 21.27 4.94 4.98
C LEU A 166 21.46 6.29 4.28
N LEU A 167 20.45 6.76 3.54
CA LEU A 167 20.51 8.02 2.80
C LEU A 167 20.60 9.23 3.73
N GLU A 168 19.84 9.22 4.83
CA GLU A 168 19.88 10.26 5.85
C GLU A 168 21.25 10.29 6.56
N GLY A 169 21.80 9.12 6.88
CA GLY A 169 23.15 8.99 7.45
C GLY A 169 24.26 9.45 6.50
N ARG A 170 24.15 9.14 5.20
CA ARG A 170 25.07 9.68 4.17
C ARG A 170 24.94 11.20 4.05
N ARG A 171 23.71 11.74 4.06
CA ARG A 171 23.45 13.18 3.99
C ARG A 171 24.09 13.92 5.16
N ARG A 172 23.92 13.43 6.39
CA ARG A 172 24.51 14.05 7.59
C ARG A 172 26.04 13.98 7.61
N ARG A 173 26.62 12.92 7.04
CA ARG A 173 28.09 12.75 6.92
C ARG A 173 28.71 13.56 5.77
N GLY A 174 27.93 13.98 4.77
CA GLY A 174 28.39 14.62 3.54
C GLY A 174 28.51 16.16 3.52
N VAL A 175 28.52 16.84 4.67
CA VAL A 175 28.70 18.32 4.76
C VAL A 175 29.91 18.69 5.64
N ARG A 176 30.96 17.86 5.61
CA ARG A 176 32.31 18.25 6.05
C ARG A 176 33.23 18.14 4.83
N GLY A 177 33.49 19.25 4.14
CA GLY A 177 34.62 19.31 3.21
C GLY A 177 34.39 19.79 1.78
N MET A 178 33.22 20.31 1.39
CA MET A 178 33.20 21.17 0.20
C MET A 178 33.64 22.57 0.63
N LEU A 179 34.95 22.72 0.81
CA LEU A 179 35.63 24.01 0.68
C LEU A 179 35.26 24.50 -0.72
N VAL A 180 34.23 25.34 -0.81
CA VAL A 180 34.09 26.21 -1.96
C VAL A 180 35.42 26.98 -2.00
N PRO A 181 36.28 26.78 -3.02
CA PRO A 181 37.47 27.60 -3.11
C PRO A 181 36.99 29.06 -3.08
N PRO A 182 37.63 29.95 -2.30
CA PRO A 182 37.24 31.35 -2.30
C PRO A 182 37.15 31.80 -3.76
N PRO A 183 36.11 32.58 -4.13
CA PRO A 183 36.02 33.11 -5.48
C PRO A 183 37.38 33.73 -5.84
N PRO A 184 37.91 33.48 -7.05
CA PRO A 184 39.20 34.03 -7.43
C PRO A 184 39.16 35.53 -7.15
N ALA A 185 40.19 36.04 -6.47
CA ALA A 185 40.32 37.45 -6.20
C ALA A 185 40.11 38.17 -7.55
N ILE A 186 38.98 38.87 -7.67
CA ILE A 186 38.77 39.77 -8.79
C ILE A 186 39.89 40.78 -8.61
N ALA A 187 40.86 40.78 -9.53
CA ALA A 187 41.83 41.85 -9.61
C ALA A 187 41.01 43.15 -9.72
N GLU A 188 41.03 43.96 -8.65
CA GLU A 188 40.52 45.32 -8.65
C GLU A 188 41.35 46.12 -9.66
N GLY A 189 40.96 46.05 -10.92
CA GLY A 189 41.75 46.60 -12.00
C GLY A 189 41.20 46.22 -13.35
N GLN A 190 40.01 46.74 -13.67
CA GLN A 190 39.51 47.10 -15.01
C GLN A 190 37.99 46.94 -15.12
N SER A 191 37.24 47.86 -14.48
CA SER A 191 35.91 48.23 -14.97
C SER A 191 35.58 49.68 -14.63
N GLN A 192 36.54 50.57 -14.86
CA GLN A 192 36.26 51.93 -15.28
C GLN A 192 36.69 52.02 -16.74
N ILE A 193 35.91 52.71 -17.58
CA ILE A 193 35.97 52.74 -19.06
C ILE A 193 35.18 51.53 -19.63
N VAL A 194 33.90 51.62 -19.97
CA VAL A 194 33.31 52.48 -21.00
C VAL A 194 31.92 52.94 -20.54
N ARG A 195 31.87 54.17 -20.02
CA ARG A 195 30.65 54.98 -19.93
C ARG A 195 30.80 56.10 -20.95
N SER A 196 30.64 55.78 -22.23
CA SER A 196 30.55 56.80 -23.28
C SER A 196 30.04 56.19 -24.58
N GLY A 197 28.86 56.62 -25.00
CA GLY A 197 28.53 56.66 -26.42
C GLY A 197 27.37 55.78 -26.86
N LEU A 198 26.25 56.46 -27.16
CA LEU A 198 25.43 56.27 -28.36
C LEU A 198 24.63 54.95 -28.46
N GLY A 199 23.31 54.94 -28.63
CA GLY A 199 22.42 56.01 -28.99
C GLY A 199 20.97 55.53 -29.06
N ARG A 200 20.07 56.53 -28.97
CA ARG A 200 18.67 56.50 -29.41
C ARG A 200 18.44 55.65 -30.67
N ARG A 201 17.34 54.89 -30.69
CA ARG A 201 16.28 54.87 -31.72
C ARG A 201 15.20 53.86 -31.31
N ARG A 202 14.03 54.34 -30.88
CA ARG A 202 12.81 54.63 -31.66
C ARG A 202 11.88 53.41 -31.75
N PHE A 203 10.87 53.44 -30.89
CA PHE A 203 9.59 52.72 -30.98
C PHE A 203 8.77 53.24 -32.16
N TRP A 204 8.36 52.36 -33.07
CA TRP A 204 7.16 52.36 -33.96
C TRP A 204 7.00 50.88 -34.37
N ARG A 205 5.84 50.23 -34.42
CA ARG A 205 4.43 50.56 -34.15
C ARG A 205 3.73 49.22 -33.86
#